data_AF-A0AAW1TRA3-F1
#
_entry.id   AF-A0AAW1TRA3-F1
#
_cell.length_a   1.000
_cell.length_b   1.000
_cell.length_c   1.000
_cell.angle_alpha   90.00
_cell.angle_beta   90.00
_cell.angle_gamma   90.00
#
_symmetry.space_group_name_H-M   'P 1'
#
loop_
_entity.id
_entity.type
_entity.pdbx_description
1 polymer ?
#
loop_
_entity_poly.entity_id
_entity_poly.type
_entity_poly.pdbx_seq_one_letter_code
_entity_poly.pdbx_strand_id
1 'polypeptide(L)'
;MSSASVPFAESDDSLTWTPEDMDDDLIPQHPTVTETNDAKKGLKHLPEGTFVLVNYEGVLYPGEILKQKKVDYSISAMVKSGNNWKWPDKADILNYLAEDVIQVIDIPIKMGRSDIYSVKELRSYLEL
;
A
#
# COMPACT_ATOMS: atom_id res chain seq x y z
N MET A 1 -66.69 -3.50 22.43
CA MET A 1 -66.44 -4.84 23.01
C MET A 1 -64.93 -5.03 22.93
N SER A 2 -64.13 -4.63 23.92
CA SER A 2 -64.00 -5.20 25.27
C SER A 2 -63.56 -6.67 25.22
N SER A 3 -62.27 -6.92 25.47
CA SER A 3 -61.66 -7.94 26.37
C SER A 3 -60.18 -8.08 25.96
N ALA A 4 -59.20 -7.53 26.69
CA ALA A 4 -58.70 -7.89 28.02
C ALA A 4 -57.99 -9.26 28.06
N SER A 5 -56.67 -9.18 28.31
CA SER A 5 -55.77 -10.06 29.06
C SER A 5 -56.01 -11.57 29.11
N VAL A 6 -54.93 -12.32 28.85
CA VAL A 6 -54.39 -13.20 29.90
C VAL A 6 -52.85 -13.29 29.81
N PRO A 7 -52.16 -13.32 30.97
CA PRO A 7 -50.71 -13.32 31.10
C PRO A 7 -50.16 -14.76 31.07
N PHE A 8 -48.91 -14.93 30.66
CA PHE A 8 -48.13 -16.11 31.03
C PHE A 8 -46.70 -15.68 31.36
N ALA A 9 -46.51 -15.41 32.64
CA ALA A 9 -45.25 -15.60 33.37
C ALA A 9 -44.98 -17.13 33.41
N GLU A 10 -43.79 -17.73 33.48
CA GLU A 10 -42.53 -17.53 34.22
C GLU A 10 -41.53 -18.53 33.56
N SER A 11 -40.28 -18.18 33.26
CA SER A 11 -39.06 -18.29 34.09
C SER A 11 -38.07 -19.35 33.56
N ASP A 12 -36.81 -19.17 33.94
CA ASP A 12 -35.60 -19.99 33.72
C ASP A 12 -34.91 -19.82 32.35
N ASP A 13 -33.66 -19.38 32.21
CA ASP A 13 -32.50 -19.52 33.11
C ASP A 13 -31.59 -18.30 32.97
N SER A 14 -31.09 -17.84 34.12
CA SER A 14 -30.19 -16.70 34.23
C SER A 14 -28.75 -17.18 34.10
N LEU A 15 -27.97 -16.59 33.19
CA LEU A 15 -26.54 -16.47 33.41
C LEU A 15 -26.09 -15.05 33.09
N THR A 16 -26.14 -14.24 34.14
CA THR A 16 -25.49 -12.94 34.22
C THR A 16 -23.99 -13.16 34.16
N TRP A 17 -23.35 -12.81 33.05
CA TRP A 17 -21.90 -12.65 33.02
C TRP A 17 -21.55 -11.42 33.85
N THR A 18 -21.16 -11.64 35.11
CA THR A 18 -20.66 -10.61 36.03
C THR A 18 -19.20 -10.30 35.68
N PRO A 19 -18.84 -9.06 35.32
CA PRO A 19 -17.48 -8.70 34.89
C PRO A 19 -16.41 -8.60 35.99
N GLU A 20 -16.56 -9.25 37.15
CA GLU A 20 -15.91 -8.78 38.39
C GLU A 20 -15.26 -9.87 39.27
N ASP A 21 -14.63 -10.90 38.70
CA ASP A 21 -13.85 -11.86 39.53
C ASP A 21 -12.60 -12.41 38.81
N MET A 22 -11.73 -11.49 38.37
CA MET A 22 -10.31 -11.77 38.12
C MET A 22 -9.49 -10.55 38.54
N ASP A 23 -9.49 -10.26 39.84
CA ASP A 23 -8.39 -9.58 40.55
C ASP A 23 -7.19 -10.57 40.58
N ASP A 24 -5.91 -10.21 40.57
CA ASP A 24 -5.21 -8.99 40.92
C ASP A 24 -3.75 -9.12 40.38
N ASP A 25 -3.08 -7.99 40.20
CA ASP A 25 -1.61 -7.81 40.17
C ASP A 25 -0.87 -7.70 38.80
N LEU A 26 -0.78 -6.44 38.37
CA LEU A 26 0.41 -5.72 37.84
C LEU A 26 1.04 -6.07 36.46
N ILE A 27 0.87 -5.10 35.56
CA ILE A 27 1.29 -4.92 34.14
C ILE A 27 2.83 -4.99 33.95
N PRO A 28 3.33 -5.54 32.83
CA PRO A 28 3.92 -4.63 31.83
C PRO A 28 3.49 -4.93 30.39
N GLN A 29 3.22 -3.84 29.69
CA GLN A 29 3.13 -3.76 28.24
C GLN A 29 4.41 -4.35 27.60
N HIS A 30 4.32 -5.53 26.97
CA HIS A 30 5.28 -5.98 25.96
C HIS A 30 4.64 -7.07 25.08
N PRO A 31 5.07 -7.24 23.82
CA PRO A 31 4.20 -7.23 22.66
C PRO A 31 3.98 -8.66 22.18
N THR A 32 2.74 -9.03 21.91
CA THR A 32 2.51 -10.20 21.05
C THR A 32 2.81 -9.76 19.62
N VAL A 33 4.09 -9.90 19.29
CA VAL A 33 4.67 -9.71 17.98
C VAL A 33 4.05 -10.69 16.97
N THR A 34 3.94 -10.18 15.75
CA THR A 34 4.02 -10.89 14.47
C THR A 34 2.69 -11.08 13.74
N GLU A 35 2.21 -9.99 13.14
CA GLU A 35 2.13 -9.98 11.68
C GLU A 35 3.00 -8.82 11.18
N THR A 36 4.25 -9.14 10.87
CA THR A 36 5.10 -8.33 10.01
C THR A 36 4.42 -8.26 8.64
N ASN A 37 4.00 -7.08 8.19
CA ASN A 37 4.07 -6.58 6.80
C ASN A 37 3.19 -5.32 6.51
N ASP A 38 2.95 -4.44 7.49
CA ASP A 38 2.29 -3.13 7.28
C ASP A 38 3.15 -2.07 6.56
N ALA A 39 3.94 -2.47 5.56
CA ALA A 39 4.67 -1.56 4.69
C ALA A 39 3.88 -1.15 3.43
N LYS A 40 2.61 -1.56 3.28
CA LYS A 40 1.73 -1.02 2.24
C LYS A 40 0.98 0.21 2.76
N LYS A 41 1.73 1.23 3.17
CA LYS A 41 1.17 2.58 3.32
C LYS A 41 0.72 3.00 1.92
N GLY A 42 -0.57 2.83 1.62
CA GLY A 42 -1.14 3.15 0.32
C GLY A 42 -0.65 4.53 -0.11
N LEU A 43 0.12 4.56 -1.20
CA LEU A 43 0.69 5.77 -1.78
C LEU A 43 -0.42 6.58 -2.45
N LYS A 44 -1.27 7.16 -1.61
CA LYS A 44 -2.39 8.01 -2.01
C LYS A 44 -1.88 9.45 -1.95
N HIS A 45 -2.04 10.21 -3.03
CA HIS A 45 -1.63 11.61 -3.18
C HIS A 45 -0.12 11.85 -3.33
N LEU A 46 0.51 11.19 -4.30
CA LEU A 46 1.85 11.57 -4.73
C LEU A 46 1.83 12.78 -5.68
N PRO A 47 2.68 13.79 -5.47
CA PRO A 47 2.73 14.96 -6.34
C PRO A 47 3.30 14.62 -7.72
N GLU A 48 2.94 15.42 -8.72
CA GLU A 48 3.58 15.36 -10.04
C GLU A 48 5.09 15.61 -9.95
N GLY A 49 5.87 14.96 -10.82
CA GLY A 49 7.33 14.96 -10.78
C GLY A 49 7.94 13.98 -9.78
N THR A 50 7.12 13.19 -9.07
CA THR A 50 7.62 12.14 -8.17
C THR A 50 8.00 10.90 -8.97
N PHE A 51 9.20 10.36 -8.70
CA PHE A 51 9.62 9.10 -9.26
C PHE A 51 9.10 7.94 -8.42
N VAL A 52 8.53 6.95 -9.09
CA VAL A 52 7.92 5.79 -8.48
C VAL A 52 8.32 4.51 -9.20
N LEU A 53 8.20 3.40 -8.49
CA LEU A 53 8.34 2.06 -9.04
C LEU A 53 6.95 1.47 -9.24
N VAL A 54 6.62 1.15 -10.48
CA VAL A 54 5.36 0.50 -10.84
C VAL A 54 5.60 -0.96 -11.18
N ASN A 55 4.70 -1.82 -10.74
CA ASN A 55 4.67 -3.21 -11.17
C ASN A 55 3.77 -3.33 -12.39
N TYR A 56 4.33 -3.82 -13.49
CA TYR A 56 3.59 -4.13 -14.70
C TYR A 56 3.89 -5.58 -15.10
N GLU A 57 2.85 -6.42 -15.13
CA GLU A 57 2.97 -7.85 -15.46
C GLU A 57 4.02 -8.62 -14.62
N GLY A 58 4.21 -8.23 -13.35
CA GLY A 58 5.18 -8.84 -12.45
C GLY A 58 6.61 -8.32 -12.61
N VAL A 59 6.83 -7.35 -13.48
CA VAL A 59 8.11 -6.68 -13.69
C VAL A 59 8.04 -5.25 -13.15
N LEU A 60 9.09 -4.85 -12.44
CA LEU A 60 9.20 -3.52 -11.84
C LEU A 60 9.81 -2.54 -12.84
N TYR A 61 9.09 -1.47 -13.13
CA TYR A 61 9.51 -0.39 -14.00
C TYR A 61 9.58 0.92 -13.23
N PRO A 62 10.68 1.68 -13.32
CA PRO A 62 10.73 3.01 -12.77
C PRO A 62 9.97 3.96 -13.70
N GLY A 63 9.22 4.86 -13.11
CA GLY A 63 8.50 5.89 -13.84
C GLY A 63 8.38 7.18 -13.05
N GLU A 64 7.89 8.21 -13.73
CA GLU A 64 7.63 9.53 -13.15
C GLU A 64 6.13 9.84 -13.24
N ILE A 65 5.56 10.30 -12.14
CA ILE A 65 4.16 10.73 -12.10
C ILE A 65 4.05 12.04 -12.88
N LEU A 66 3.37 11.99 -14.02
CA LEU A 66 3.06 13.19 -14.80
C LEU A 66 1.80 13.87 -14.31
N LYS A 67 0.77 13.08 -13.96
CA LYS A 67 -0.51 13.60 -13.48
C LYS A 67 -1.13 12.65 -12.47
N GLN A 68 -1.66 13.22 -11.39
CA GLN A 68 -2.53 12.50 -10.48
C GLN A 68 -3.99 12.63 -10.93
N LYS A 69 -4.73 11.52 -10.97
CA LYS A 69 -6.19 11.49 -11.02
C LYS A 69 -6.74 10.98 -9.68
N LYS A 70 -8.07 10.97 -9.53
CA LYS A 70 -8.72 10.52 -8.28
C LYS A 70 -8.47 9.04 -7.96
N VAL A 71 -8.29 8.21 -8.97
CA VAL A 71 -8.22 6.74 -8.83
C VAL A 71 -6.90 6.19 -9.39
N ASP A 72 -6.39 6.80 -10.47
CA ASP A 72 -5.18 6.39 -11.16
C ASP A 72 -4.11 7.49 -11.20
N TYR A 73 -2.87 7.09 -11.47
CA TYR A 73 -1.75 7.96 -11.76
C TYR A 73 -1.32 7.77 -13.21
N SER A 74 -1.20 8.87 -13.96
CA SER A 74 -0.55 8.86 -15.26
C SER A 74 0.95 8.91 -15.03
N ILE A 75 1.62 7.79 -15.31
CA ILE A 75 3.05 7.59 -15.07
C ILE A 75 3.74 7.41 -16.41
N SER A 76 4.80 8.18 -16.64
CA SER A 76 5.73 7.95 -17.73
C SER A 76 6.71 6.89 -17.28
N ALA A 77 6.71 5.72 -17.92
CA ALA A 77 7.63 4.63 -17.58
C ALA A 77 8.94 4.74 -18.37
N MET A 78 10.06 4.42 -17.71
CA MET A 78 11.34 4.23 -18.38
C MET A 78 11.45 2.80 -18.92
N VAL A 79 12.18 2.66 -20.02
CA VAL A 79 12.51 1.35 -20.59
C VAL A 79 13.90 0.90 -20.17
N LYS A 80 14.05 -0.40 -19.96
CA LYS A 80 15.35 -1.01 -19.63
C LYS A 80 16.27 -0.95 -20.85
N SER A 81 17.51 -0.50 -20.65
CA SER A 81 18.57 -0.42 -21.65
C SER A 81 19.85 -1.02 -21.06
N GLY A 82 19.99 -2.35 -21.18
CA GLY A 82 21.07 -3.10 -20.53
C GLY A 82 20.92 -3.12 -19.00
N ASN A 83 21.95 -2.65 -18.29
CA ASN A 83 21.94 -2.48 -16.82
C ASN A 83 21.40 -1.11 -16.36
N ASN A 84 20.92 -0.30 -17.29
CA ASN A 84 20.44 1.05 -17.01
C ASN A 84 19.03 1.26 -17.58
N TRP A 85 18.51 2.47 -17.38
CA TRP A 85 17.18 2.88 -17.79
C TRP A 85 17.28 4.04 -18.76
N LYS A 86 16.34 4.18 -19.68
CA LYS A 86 16.24 5.35 -20.53
C LYS A 86 14.79 5.72 -20.74
N TRP A 87 14.54 6.99 -21.01
CA TRP A 87 13.25 7.40 -21.51
C TRP A 87 13.07 6.87 -22.94
N PRO A 88 11.93 6.25 -23.27
CA PRO A 88 11.64 5.85 -24.64
C PRO A 88 11.46 7.11 -25.51
N ASP A 89 11.83 7.00 -26.80
CA ASP A 89 11.72 8.10 -27.78
C ASP A 89 10.27 8.59 -27.90
N LYS A 90 9.34 7.63 -27.85
CA LYS A 90 7.92 7.88 -27.64
C LYS A 90 7.61 7.64 -26.17
N ALA A 91 7.30 8.71 -25.44
CA ALA A 91 6.94 8.63 -24.02
C ALA A 91 5.82 7.60 -23.81
N ASP A 92 6.13 6.58 -23.02
CA ASP A 92 5.18 5.53 -22.68
C ASP A 92 4.43 5.95 -21.41
N ILE A 93 3.31 6.63 -21.62
CA ILE A 93 2.48 7.17 -20.55
C ILE A 93 1.30 6.23 -20.35
N LEU A 94 1.30 5.54 -19.22
CA LEU A 94 0.26 4.59 -18.83
C LEU A 94 -0.44 5.07 -17.56
N ASN A 95 -1.70 4.68 -17.40
CA ASN A 95 -2.46 4.96 -16.19
C ASN A 95 -2.39 3.74 -15.28
N TYR A 96 -1.71 3.86 -14.15
CA TYR A 96 -1.58 2.81 -13.15
C TYR A 96 -2.49 3.11 -11.96
N LEU A 97 -3.04 2.08 -11.34
CA LEU A 97 -3.72 2.25 -10.07
C LEU A 97 -2.70 2.52 -8.98
N ALA A 98 -3.14 3.16 -7.90
CA ALA A 98 -2.30 3.35 -6.71
C ALA A 98 -1.78 2.03 -6.12
N GLU A 99 -2.44 0.91 -6.44
CA GLU A 99 -2.10 -0.45 -6.02
C GLU A 99 -0.94 -1.05 -6.81
N ASP A 100 -0.77 -0.65 -8.07
CA ASP A 100 0.36 -1.06 -8.92
C ASP A 100 1.65 -0.28 -8.59
N VAL A 101 1.51 0.85 -7.90
CA VAL A 101 2.64 1.65 -7.41
C VAL A 101 3.22 0.97 -6.16
N ILE A 102 4.39 0.37 -6.32
CA ILE A 102 5.06 -0.38 -5.26
C ILE A 102 5.68 0.56 -4.23
N GLN A 103 6.47 1.53 -4.71
CA GLN A 103 7.15 2.48 -3.83
C GLN A 103 7.53 3.77 -4.55
N VAL A 104 7.77 4.83 -3.78
CA VAL A 104 8.47 6.03 -4.27
C VAL A 104 9.96 5.71 -4.33
N ILE A 105 10.62 6.15 -5.40
CA ILE A 105 12.06 5.97 -5.60
C ILE A 105 12.75 7.32 -5.65
N ASP A 106 14.04 7.31 -5.37
CA ASP A 106 14.90 8.46 -5.58
C ASP A 106 15.03 8.83 -7.06
N ILE A 107 15.36 10.10 -7.29
CA ILE A 107 15.49 10.66 -8.65
C ILE A 107 16.55 9.85 -9.44
N PRO A 108 16.21 9.34 -10.63
CA PRO A 108 17.15 8.63 -11.48
C PRO A 108 18.35 9.51 -11.83
N ILE A 109 19.55 9.01 -11.55
CA ILE A 109 20.79 9.75 -11.82
C ILE A 109 21.15 9.59 -13.29
N LYS A 110 21.16 10.69 -14.06
CA LYS A 110 21.62 10.69 -15.45
C LYS A 110 23.12 10.36 -15.51
N MET A 111 23.47 9.37 -16.32
CA MET A 111 24.84 8.87 -16.47
C MET A 111 25.50 9.48 -17.72
N GLY A 112 26.33 10.50 -17.50
CA GLY A 112 27.14 11.13 -18.55
C GLY A 112 26.34 11.94 -19.58
N ARG A 113 26.78 11.93 -20.84
CA ARG A 113 26.12 12.65 -21.95
C ARG A 113 25.02 11.83 -22.64
N SER A 114 24.83 10.57 -22.25
CA SER A 114 23.80 9.72 -22.84
C SER A 114 22.46 9.93 -22.12
N ASP A 115 21.35 9.66 -22.79
CA ASP A 115 20.00 9.64 -22.18
C ASP A 115 19.76 8.34 -21.39
N ILE A 116 20.76 7.98 -20.60
CA ILE A 116 20.80 6.79 -19.76
C ILE A 116 20.75 7.24 -18.30
N TYR A 117 19.94 6.56 -17.53
CA TYR A 117 19.59 6.86 -16.15
C TYR A 117 19.85 5.63 -15.28
N SER A 118 20.33 5.88 -14.07
CA SER A 118 20.54 4.85 -13.06
C SER A 118 19.58 5.06 -11.90
N VAL A 119 18.72 4.07 -11.67
CA VAL A 119 17.85 4.00 -10.51
C VAL A 119 18.48 3.09 -9.48
N LYS A 120 18.92 3.63 -8.35
CA LYS A 120 19.61 2.85 -7.29
C LYS A 120 18.70 1.77 -6.73
N GLU A 121 17.45 2.11 -6.44
CA GLU A 121 16.46 1.22 -5.83
C GLU A 121 16.25 -0.06 -6.64
N LEU A 122 16.26 0.02 -7.97
CA LEU A 122 16.09 -1.13 -8.85
C LEU A 122 17.30 -2.06 -8.93
N ARG A 123 18.50 -1.60 -8.57
CA ARG A 123 19.68 -2.48 -8.54
C ARG A 123 19.49 -3.58 -7.52
N SER A 124 18.97 -3.23 -6.34
CA SER A 124 18.62 -4.19 -5.28
C SER A 124 17.62 -5.26 -5.72
N TYR A 125 16.71 -4.94 -6.64
CA TYR A 125 15.72 -5.89 -7.18
C TYR A 125 16.23 -6.72 -8.37
N LEU A 126 17.33 -6.31 -9.01
CA LEU A 126 17.89 -6.96 -10.20
C LEU A 126 19.11 -7.86 -9.89
N GLU A 127 19.64 -7.82 -8.66
CA GLU A 127 20.80 -8.60 -8.20
C GLU A 127 20.43 -9.93 -7.52
N LEU A 128 19.17 -10.36 -7.58
CA LEU A 128 18.64 -11.67 -7.15
C LEU A 128 18.40 -12.58 -8.35
#